data_AF-A0AAP0EXS2-F1
#
_entry.id   AF-A0AAP0EXS2-F1
#
_cell.length_a   1.000
_cell.length_b   1.000
_cell.length_c   1.000
_cell.angle_alpha   90.00
_cell.angle_beta   90.00
_cell.angle_gamma   90.00
#
_symmetry.space_group_name_H-M   'P 1'
#
loop_
_entity.id
_entity.type
_entity.pdbx_description
1 polymer ?
#
loop_
_entity_poly.entity_id
_entity_poly.type
_entity_poly.pdbx_seq_one_letter_code
_entity_poly.pdbx_strand_id
1 'polypeptide(L)'
;MKGEWEEADKYLSGFTKYEDNKFSMKCFFEIRKQKYLEALDRRDISKALDILMKDLKVFSSDFHDTYKEMTQLLTLKNFRENDSLAKYEDIQHTRVIVLDELKTLIEANPLFHGKLQFPVADNSRLKILMNQSFYYQHLFCQNPKA
;
A
#
# COMPACT_ATOMS: atom_id res chain seq x y z
N MET A 1 -1.74 -14.09 -0.72
CA MET A 1 -1.42 -12.74 -1.26
C MET A 1 -0.06 -12.78 -1.96
N LYS A 2 0.17 -12.02 -3.05
CA LYS A 2 1.40 -12.16 -3.86
C LYS A 2 2.62 -11.40 -3.33
N GLY A 3 2.44 -10.35 -2.52
CA GLY A 3 3.54 -9.56 -1.94
C GLY A 3 4.22 -8.66 -2.97
N GLU A 4 3.42 -8.02 -3.81
CA GLU A 4 3.86 -7.04 -4.81
C GLU A 4 4.05 -5.67 -4.12
N TRP A 5 5.03 -5.60 -3.22
CA TRP A 5 5.24 -4.47 -2.30
C TRP A 5 5.55 -3.16 -3.02
N GLU A 6 6.29 -3.21 -4.13
CA GLU A 6 6.58 -2.05 -4.97
C GLU A 6 5.32 -1.46 -5.61
N GLU A 7 4.41 -2.31 -6.09
CA GLU A 7 3.13 -1.85 -6.64
C GLU A 7 2.20 -1.34 -5.55
N ALA A 8 2.21 -1.96 -4.37
CA ALA A 8 1.45 -1.48 -3.21
C ALA A 8 1.90 -0.08 -2.77
N ASP A 9 3.21 0.16 -2.62
CA ASP A 9 3.78 1.47 -2.28
C ASP A 9 3.45 2.52 -3.35
N LYS A 10 3.64 2.17 -4.62
CA LYS A 10 3.32 3.03 -5.77
C LYS A 10 1.83 3.37 -5.84
N TYR A 11 0.93 2.41 -5.69
CA TYR A 11 -0.50 2.65 -5.71
C TYR A 11 -0.92 3.56 -4.55
N LEU A 12 -0.40 3.30 -3.34
CA LEU A 12 -0.68 4.13 -2.17
C LEU A 12 -0.22 5.59 -2.37
N SER A 13 0.91 5.80 -3.05
CA SER A 13 1.45 7.13 -3.36
C SER A 13 0.52 8.00 -4.22
N GLY A 14 -0.43 7.39 -4.94
CA GLY A 14 -1.47 8.10 -5.68
C GLY A 14 -2.53 8.77 -4.79
N PHE A 15 -2.61 8.39 -3.51
CA PHE A 15 -3.61 8.88 -2.57
C PHE A 15 -3.01 9.71 -1.44
N THR A 16 -1.76 9.41 -1.05
CA THR A 16 -1.11 10.01 0.11
C THR A 16 0.41 9.86 0.05
N LYS A 17 1.15 10.76 0.69
CA LYS A 17 2.59 10.64 0.96
C LYS A 17 2.84 10.21 2.40
N TYR A 18 4.01 9.63 2.67
CA TYR A 18 4.36 9.19 4.03
C TYR A 18 4.36 10.33 5.06
N GLU A 19 4.64 11.55 4.62
CA GLU A 19 4.73 12.76 5.46
C GLU A 19 3.39 13.46 5.69
N ASP A 20 2.32 13.08 4.98
CA ASP A 20 1.06 13.82 5.03
C ASP A 20 0.37 13.75 6.41
N ASN A 21 0.44 12.59 7.07
CA ASN A 21 -0.03 12.41 8.45
C ASN A 21 0.46 11.07 9.05
N LYS A 22 0.22 10.89 10.36
CA LYS A 22 0.66 9.70 11.11
C LYS A 22 0.10 8.37 10.58
N PHE A 23 -1.12 8.36 10.03
CA PHE A 23 -1.71 7.13 9.47
C PHE A 23 -0.99 6.77 8.17
N SER A 24 -0.78 7.75 7.29
CA SER A 24 -0.01 7.58 6.05
C SER A 24 1.40 7.09 6.33
N MET A 25 2.10 7.73 7.27
CA MET A 25 3.45 7.33 7.71
C MET A 25 3.48 5.87 8.14
N LYS A 26 2.53 5.47 9.00
CA LYS A 26 2.43 4.10 9.50
C LYS A 26 2.11 3.10 8.38
N CYS A 27 1.26 3.43 7.42
CA CYS A 27 0.98 2.56 6.26
C CYS A 27 2.25 2.27 5.45
N PHE A 28 3.00 3.30 5.07
CA PHE A 28 4.25 3.10 4.31
C PHE A 28 5.29 2.34 5.12
N PHE A 29 5.39 2.64 6.42
CA PHE A 29 6.30 1.94 7.31
C PHE A 29 5.99 0.43 7.37
N GLU A 30 4.73 0.02 7.58
CA GLU A 30 4.37 -1.40 7.67
C GLU A 30 4.57 -2.14 6.34
N ILE A 31 4.26 -1.52 5.20
CA ILE A 31 4.53 -2.09 3.87
C ILE A 31 6.02 -2.38 3.68
N ARG A 32 6.87 -1.38 3.96
CA ARG A 32 8.32 -1.48 3.76
C ARG A 32 8.99 -2.37 4.79
N LYS A 33 8.50 -2.38 6.03
CA LYS A 33 8.94 -3.28 7.09
C LYS A 33 8.64 -4.73 6.72
N GLN A 34 7.44 -5.03 6.21
CA GLN A 34 7.11 -6.40 5.79
C GLN A 34 7.96 -6.84 4.59
N LYS A 35 8.18 -5.95 3.62
CA LYS A 35 9.10 -6.18 2.49
C LYS A 35 10.52 -6.50 2.98
N TYR A 36 11.01 -5.78 4.00
CA TYR A 36 12.31 -6.02 4.65
C TYR A 36 12.37 -7.39 5.34
N LEU A 37 11.38 -7.71 6.18
CA LEU A 37 11.32 -8.99 6.89
C LEU A 37 11.26 -10.19 5.95
N GLU A 38 10.55 -10.07 4.82
CA GLU A 38 10.53 -11.12 3.79
C GLU A 38 11.88 -11.30 3.07
N ALA A 39 12.68 -10.23 2.94
CA ALA A 39 14.03 -10.35 2.41
C ALA A 39 14.94 -11.10 3.41
N LEU A 40 14.82 -10.81 4.71
CA LEU A 40 15.51 -11.56 5.77
C LEU A 40 15.09 -13.04 5.78
N ASP A 41 13.79 -13.32 5.63
CA ASP A 41 13.26 -14.69 5.61
C ASP A 41 13.81 -15.52 4.44
N ARG A 42 14.03 -14.88 3.29
CA ARG A 42 14.69 -15.47 2.12
C ARG A 42 16.21 -15.52 2.24
N ARG A 43 16.77 -15.04 3.36
CA ARG A 43 18.21 -14.89 3.64
C ARG A 43 18.94 -14.02 2.61
N ASP A 44 18.23 -13.10 1.98
CA ASP A 44 18.80 -12.13 1.04
C ASP A 44 19.21 -10.86 1.80
N ILE A 45 20.36 -10.95 2.48
CA ILE A 45 20.88 -9.87 3.33
C ILE A 45 21.21 -8.62 2.52
N SER A 46 21.68 -8.77 1.28
CA SER A 46 21.95 -7.62 0.40
C SER A 46 20.68 -6.84 0.10
N LYS A 47 19.59 -7.53 -0.24
CA LYS A 47 18.29 -6.89 -0.47
C LYS A 47 17.70 -6.32 0.80
N ALA A 48 17.81 -7.02 1.93
CA ALA A 48 17.34 -6.52 3.21
C ALA A 48 18.06 -5.22 3.61
N LEU A 49 19.38 -5.16 3.45
CA LEU A 49 20.16 -3.94 3.69
C LEU A 49 19.76 -2.80 2.74
N ASP A 50 19.54 -3.09 1.46
CA ASP A 50 19.10 -2.09 0.47
C ASP A 50 17.76 -1.47 0.86
N ILE A 51 16.78 -2.30 1.25
CA ILE A 51 15.47 -1.87 1.73
C ILE A 51 15.62 -1.05 3.01
N LEU A 52 16.44 -1.51 3.96
CA LEU A 52 16.66 -0.79 5.23
C LEU A 52 17.19 0.62 4.97
N MET A 53 18.19 0.76 4.09
CA MET A 53 18.84 2.03 3.81
C MET A 53 18.03 2.98 2.93
N LYS A 54 17.33 2.47 1.91
CA LYS A 54 16.60 3.28 0.93
C LYS A 54 15.16 3.52 1.32
N ASP A 55 14.48 2.49 1.80
CA ASP A 55 13.03 2.52 2.00
C ASP A 55 12.68 2.88 3.46
N LEU A 56 13.45 2.38 4.43
CA LEU A 56 13.14 2.50 5.86
C LEU A 56 13.87 3.62 6.61
N LYS A 57 15.04 4.06 6.12
CA LYS A 57 15.86 5.09 6.80
C LYS A 57 15.12 6.41 7.04
N VAL A 58 14.21 6.77 6.15
CA VAL A 58 13.38 7.99 6.29
C VAL A 58 12.53 7.99 7.56
N PHE A 59 12.25 6.82 8.13
CA PHE A 59 11.43 6.65 9.34
C PHE A 59 12.26 6.55 10.63
N SER A 60 13.60 6.67 10.56
CA SER A 60 14.46 6.42 11.72
C SER A 60 14.28 7.42 12.86
N SER A 61 13.79 8.63 12.56
CA SER A 61 13.45 9.64 13.58
C SER A 61 12.21 9.23 14.38
N ASP A 62 11.16 8.82 13.67
CA ASP A 62 9.84 8.56 14.26
C ASP A 62 9.74 7.16 14.89
N PHE A 63 10.47 6.19 14.34
CA PHE A 63 10.51 4.80 14.81
C PHE A 63 11.92 4.39 15.23
N HIS A 64 12.60 5.24 16.00
CA HIS A 64 14.01 5.10 16.36
C HIS A 64 14.38 3.71 16.90
N ASP A 65 13.68 3.23 17.92
CA ASP A 65 14.02 1.96 18.57
C ASP A 65 13.75 0.77 17.66
N THR A 66 12.64 0.80 16.91
CA THR A 66 12.33 -0.21 15.90
C THR A 66 13.35 -0.20 14.76
N TYR A 67 13.82 0.97 14.30
CA TYR A 67 14.84 1.06 13.26
C TYR A 67 16.20 0.51 13.72
N LYS A 68 16.57 0.80 14.97
CA LYS A 68 17.77 0.24 15.60
C LYS A 68 17.66 -1.29 15.72
N GLU A 69 16.53 -1.80 16.19
CA GLU A 69 16.24 -3.23 16.26
C GLU A 69 16.32 -3.88 14.88
N MET A 70 15.69 -3.30 13.85
CA MET A 70 15.77 -3.79 12.47
C MET A 70 17.21 -3.89 11.99
N THR A 71 18.06 -2.92 12.30
CA THR A 71 19.49 -2.96 11.95
C THR A 71 20.20 -4.15 12.62
N GLN A 72 19.85 -4.48 13.86
CA GLN A 72 20.42 -5.64 14.57
C GLN A 72 19.97 -6.97 13.96
N LEU A 73 18.74 -7.05 13.41
CA LEU A 73 18.23 -8.28 12.78
C LEU A 73 19.12 -8.76 11.63
N LEU A 74 19.84 -7.87 10.93
CA LEU A 74 20.77 -8.23 9.85
C LEU A 74 21.93 -9.12 10.33
N THR A 75 22.25 -9.08 11.64
CA THR A 75 23.35 -9.85 12.24
C THR A 75 22.92 -11.23 12.72
N LEU A 76 21.61 -11.48 12.82
CA LEU A 76 21.07 -12.74 13.30
C LEU A 76 21.05 -13.78 12.17
N LYS A 77 21.32 -15.04 12.53
CA LYS A 77 21.17 -16.16 11.59
C LYS A 77 19.70 -16.40 11.24
N ASN A 78 18.82 -16.16 12.21
CA ASN A 78 17.37 -16.15 12.02
C ASN A 78 16.79 -14.96 12.80
N PHE A 79 16.13 -14.04 12.11
CA PHE A 79 15.55 -12.85 12.74
C PHE A 79 14.45 -13.19 13.77
N ARG A 80 13.91 -14.41 13.75
CA ARG A 80 12.95 -14.94 14.75
C ARG A 80 13.59 -15.22 16.11
N GLU A 81 14.92 -15.17 16.23
CA GLU A 81 15.61 -15.19 17.52
C GLU A 81 15.37 -13.90 18.33
N ASN A 82 14.84 -12.86 17.69
CA ASN A 82 14.37 -11.66 18.38
C ASN A 82 12.97 -11.89 18.99
N ASP A 83 12.81 -11.55 20.27
CA ASP A 83 11.57 -11.75 21.04
C ASP A 83 10.33 -11.10 20.40
N SER A 84 10.48 -9.93 19.78
CA SER A 84 9.37 -9.21 19.13
C SER A 84 8.89 -9.90 17.85
N LEU A 85 9.74 -10.73 17.24
CA LEU A 85 9.49 -11.43 15.99
C LEU A 85 9.42 -12.96 16.16
N ALA A 86 9.46 -13.47 17.39
CA ALA A 86 9.38 -14.91 17.68
C ALA A 86 8.10 -15.57 17.14
N LYS A 87 7.01 -14.80 17.01
CA LYS A 87 5.71 -15.26 16.45
C LYS A 87 5.61 -15.16 14.93
N TYR A 88 6.66 -14.68 14.27
CA TYR A 88 6.68 -14.65 12.81
C TYR A 88 6.84 -16.08 12.31
N GLU A 89 5.75 -16.75 11.94
CA GLU A 89 5.79 -18.15 11.48
C GLU A 89 5.98 -18.22 9.96
N ASP A 90 4.92 -17.91 9.21
CA ASP A 90 4.90 -17.98 7.76
C ASP A 90 4.52 -16.65 7.09
N ILE A 91 5.09 -16.44 5.90
CA ILE A 91 4.89 -15.22 5.10
C ILE A 91 3.41 -14.96 4.79
N GLN A 92 2.60 -15.98 4.50
CA GLN A 92 1.22 -15.76 4.08
C GLN A 92 0.36 -15.29 5.25
N HIS A 93 0.51 -15.90 6.43
CA HIS A 93 -0.19 -15.47 7.64
C HIS A 93 0.23 -14.06 8.04
N THR A 94 1.53 -13.75 8.02
CA THR A 94 1.98 -12.38 8.35
C THR A 94 1.43 -11.34 7.37
N ARG A 95 1.35 -11.65 6.07
CA ARG A 95 0.73 -10.74 5.09
C ARG A 95 -0.74 -10.44 5.40
N VAL A 96 -1.50 -11.41 5.94
CA VAL A 96 -2.89 -11.18 6.36
C VAL A 96 -2.96 -10.24 7.55
N ILE A 97 -2.10 -10.43 8.55
CA ILE A 97 -2.02 -9.53 9.72
C ILE A 97 -1.70 -8.10 9.28
N VAL A 98 -0.69 -7.94 8.41
CA VAL A 98 -0.31 -6.61 7.88
C VAL A 98 -1.45 -6.00 7.06
N LEU A 99 -2.20 -6.80 6.29
CA LEU A 99 -3.36 -6.28 5.56
C LEU A 99 -4.43 -5.73 6.51
N ASP A 100 -4.75 -6.45 7.58
CA ASP A 100 -5.80 -6.04 8.53
C ASP A 100 -5.40 -4.73 9.25
N GLU A 101 -4.11 -4.58 9.60
CA GLU A 101 -3.58 -3.32 10.13
C GLU A 101 -3.66 -2.20 9.08
N LEU A 102 -3.21 -2.44 7.85
CA LEU A 102 -3.27 -1.45 6.76
C LEU A 102 -4.71 -1.01 6.47
N LYS A 103 -5.67 -1.94 6.47
CA LYS A 103 -7.09 -1.62 6.29
C LYS A 103 -7.58 -0.68 7.37
N THR A 104 -7.27 -0.99 8.63
CA THR A 104 -7.63 -0.15 9.78
C THR A 104 -7.02 1.25 9.68
N LEU A 105 -5.74 1.34 9.29
CA LEU A 105 -5.06 2.62 9.11
C LEU A 105 -5.64 3.43 7.95
N ILE A 106 -5.97 2.79 6.83
CA ILE A 106 -6.56 3.43 5.66
C ILE A 106 -7.98 3.94 5.97
N GLU A 107 -8.80 3.14 6.65
CA GLU A 107 -10.16 3.53 7.06
C GLU A 107 -10.17 4.70 8.04
N ALA A 108 -9.17 4.78 8.93
CA ALA A 108 -9.01 5.88 9.89
C ALA A 108 -8.34 7.14 9.28
N ASN A 109 -7.75 7.04 8.09
CA ASN A 109 -6.98 8.14 7.51
C ASN A 109 -7.90 9.14 6.79
N PRO A 110 -7.92 10.43 7.20
CA PRO A 110 -8.83 11.42 6.64
C PRO A 110 -8.64 11.65 5.13
N LEU A 111 -7.45 11.37 4.58
CA LEU A 111 -7.20 11.51 3.14
C LEU A 111 -7.95 10.49 2.28
N PHE A 112 -8.47 9.42 2.89
CA PHE A 112 -9.26 8.38 2.22
C PHE A 112 -10.77 8.56 2.40
N HIS A 113 -11.22 9.54 3.19
CA HIS A 113 -12.64 9.83 3.33
C HIS A 113 -13.30 10.11 1.98
N GLY A 114 -14.41 9.41 1.71
CA GLY A 114 -15.14 9.49 0.44
C GLY A 114 -14.46 8.80 -0.75
N LYS A 115 -13.32 8.10 -0.55
CA LYS A 115 -12.57 7.42 -1.61
C LYS A 115 -12.60 5.88 -1.52
N LEU A 116 -13.11 5.33 -0.41
CA LEU A 116 -13.11 3.89 -0.15
C LEU A 116 -14.35 3.16 -0.69
N GLN A 117 -15.38 3.89 -1.07
CA GLN A 117 -16.62 3.32 -1.61
C GLN A 117 -16.71 3.65 -3.09
N PHE A 118 -16.81 2.61 -3.91
CA PHE A 118 -17.05 2.82 -5.34
C PHE A 118 -18.47 3.38 -5.52
N PRO A 119 -18.66 4.44 -6.32
CA PRO A 119 -19.99 5.01 -6.53
C PRO A 119 -20.95 3.99 -7.14
N VAL A 120 -22.18 3.95 -6.64
CA VAL A 120 -23.25 3.18 -7.27
C VAL A 120 -23.68 3.91 -8.54
N ALA A 121 -23.55 3.24 -9.68
CA ALA A 121 -23.98 3.75 -10.97
C ALA A 121 -24.58 2.61 -11.81
N ASP A 122 -25.52 2.96 -12.68
CA ASP A 122 -26.08 1.98 -13.62
C ASP A 122 -24.98 1.39 -14.51
N ASN A 123 -25.13 0.11 -14.85
CA ASN A 123 -24.22 -0.57 -15.75
C ASN A 123 -24.04 0.21 -17.05
N SER A 124 -22.79 0.34 -17.49
CA SER A 124 -22.44 1.06 -18.71
C SER A 124 -22.87 2.54 -18.70
N ARG A 125 -22.91 3.21 -17.53
CA ARG A 125 -23.30 4.61 -17.41
C ARG A 125 -22.61 5.53 -18.43
N LEU A 126 -21.30 5.35 -18.64
CA LEU A 126 -20.54 6.14 -19.62
C LEU A 126 -21.08 5.94 -21.05
N LYS A 127 -21.38 4.70 -21.45
CA LYS A 127 -21.97 4.40 -22.76
C LYS A 127 -23.34 5.05 -22.92
N ILE A 128 -24.17 5.04 -21.88
CA ILE A 128 -25.49 5.70 -21.89
C ILE A 128 -25.32 7.21 -22.11
N LEU A 129 -24.38 7.85 -21.41
CA LEU A 129 -24.08 9.27 -21.57
C LEU A 129 -23.55 9.61 -22.97
N MET A 130 -22.71 8.75 -23.55
CA MET A 130 -22.25 8.90 -24.93
C MET A 130 -23.42 8.84 -25.92
N ASN A 131 -24.32 7.88 -25.76
CA ASN A 131 -25.50 7.75 -26.62
C ASN A 131 -26.44 8.96 -26.49
N GLN A 132 -26.66 9.47 -25.28
CA GLN A 132 -27.43 10.70 -25.05
C GLN A 132 -26.78 11.90 -25.73
N SER A 133 -25.45 11.99 -25.67
CA SER A 133 -24.67 13.04 -26.33
C SER A 133 -24.80 12.96 -27.85
N PHE A 134 -24.72 11.76 -28.44
CA PHE A 134 -24.94 11.56 -29.88
C PHE A 134 -26.36 11.92 -30.31
N TYR A 135 -27.37 11.51 -29.52
CA TYR A 135 -28.76 11.90 -29.77
C TYR A 135 -28.92 13.42 -29.74
N TYR A 136 -28.34 14.08 -28.73
CA TYR A 136 -28.40 15.54 -28.60
C TYR A 136 -27.73 16.24 -29.79
N GLN A 137 -26.55 15.78 -30.22
CA GLN A 137 -25.88 16.33 -31.41
C GLN A 137 -26.70 16.15 -32.69
N HIS A 138 -27.36 14.99 -32.85
CA HIS A 138 -28.20 14.69 -34.00
C HIS A 138 -29.40 15.64 -34.14
N LEU A 139 -29.96 16.12 -33.02
CA LEU A 139 -31.08 17.09 -33.03
C LEU A 139 -30.75 18.40 -33.74
N PHE A 140 -29.46 18.76 -33.87
CA PHE A 140 -29.02 19.98 -34.53
C PHE A 140 -28.52 19.74 -35.97
N CYS A 141 -28.65 18.54 -36.51
CA CYS A 141 -28.33 18.27 -37.91
C CYS A 141 -29.34 18.96 -38.84
N GLN A 142 -28.84 19.63 -39.90
CA GLN A 142 -29.70 20.35 -40.86
C GLN A 142 -30.59 19.42 -41.69
N ASN A 143 -30.21 18.15 -41.87
CA ASN A 143 -31.00 17.12 -42.57
C ASN A 143 -30.76 15.75 -41.88
N PRO A 144 -31.43 15.47 -40.75
CA PRO A 144 -31.25 14.23 -40.02
C PRO A 144 -31.78 13.05 -40.86
N LYS A 145 -30.93 12.06 -41.10
CA LYS A 145 -31.35 10.76 -41.62
C LYS A 145 -31.62 9.84 -40.42
N ALA A 146 -32.75 9.14 -40.49
CA ALA A 146 -33.10 8.09 -39.53
C ALA A 146 -32.10 6.93 -39.58
#